data_AF-A0A963I8N8-F1
#
_entry.id   AF-A0A963I8N8-F1
#
_cell.length_a   1.000
_cell.length_b   1.000
_cell.length_c   1.000
_cell.angle_alpha   90.00
_cell.angle_beta   90.00
_cell.angle_gamma   90.00
#
_symmetry.space_group_name_H-M   'P 1'
#
loop_
_entity.id
_entity.type
_entity.pdbx_description
1 polymer ?
#
loop_
_entity_poly.entity_id
_entity_poly.type
_entity_poly.pdbx_seq_one_letter_code
_entity_poly.pdbx_strand_id
1 'polypeptide(L)'
;GIPQVYYVGLLAGENDTALMEATGELRDINRHPYSLAEAEAALAQPVVERLLALMRLRSTHPAFDGDFALEYANDTCVAMGWVAGEQSCKVLVDLRFRTTTVTCSDPAGGGEHTWRA
;
A
#
# COMPACT_ATOMS: atom_id res chain seq x y z
N GLY A 1 -5.24 12.81 0.22
CA GLY A 1 -3.97 13.36 -0.30
C GLY A 1 -3.45 12.54 -1.47
N ILE A 2 -2.39 13.02 -2.14
CA ILE A 2 -1.73 12.33 -3.25
C ILE A 2 -0.63 11.41 -2.70
N PRO A 3 -0.74 10.08 -2.82
CA PRO A 3 0.26 9.16 -2.30
C PRO A 3 1.52 9.19 -3.18
N GLN A 4 2.69 9.19 -2.54
CA GLN A 4 3.99 9.00 -3.18
C GLN A 4 4.60 7.71 -2.64
N VAL A 5 5.18 6.89 -3.52
CA VAL A 5 5.85 5.64 -3.17
C VAL A 5 7.33 5.76 -3.54
N TYR A 6 8.21 5.61 -2.57
CA TYR A 6 9.66 5.63 -2.80
C TYR A 6 10.11 4.31 -3.43
N TYR A 7 11.04 4.35 -4.39
CA TYR A 7 11.36 3.19 -5.24
C TYR A 7 11.90 1.99 -4.46
N VAL A 8 12.69 2.20 -3.40
CA VAL A 8 13.14 1.10 -2.52
C VAL A 8 11.94 0.46 -1.82
N GLY A 9 10.99 1.26 -1.34
CA GLY A 9 9.76 0.78 -0.71
C GLY A 9 8.82 0.06 -1.70
N LEU A 10 8.76 0.51 -2.95
CA LEU A 10 8.00 -0.16 -4.02
C LEU A 10 8.48 -1.61 -4.23
N LEU A 11 9.79 -1.82 -4.17
CA LEU A 11 10.43 -3.12 -4.38
C LEU A 11 10.66 -3.91 -3.08
N ALA A 12 10.04 -3.47 -1.98
CA ALA A 12 10.21 -4.08 -0.65
C ALA A 12 11.70 -4.25 -0.25
N GLY A 13 12.54 -3.27 -0.61
CA GLY A 13 13.96 -3.29 -0.33
C GLY A 13 14.29 -3.30 1.16
N GLU A 14 15.33 -4.05 1.50
CA GLU A 14 15.91 -4.07 2.84
C GLU A 14 17.01 -3.00 2.97
N ASN A 15 17.52 -2.83 4.19
CA ASN A 15 18.63 -1.92 4.45
C ASN A 15 19.91 -2.37 3.73
N ASP A 16 20.50 -1.48 2.94
CA ASP A 16 21.79 -1.73 2.27
C ASP A 16 22.96 -1.23 3.13
N THR A 17 23.30 -2.00 4.15
CA THR A 17 24.42 -1.67 5.04
C THR A 17 25.76 -1.73 4.34
N ALA A 18 25.90 -2.56 3.30
CA ALA A 18 27.14 -2.69 2.55
C ALA A 18 27.43 -1.44 1.72
N LEU A 19 26.42 -0.88 1.03
CA LEU A 19 26.56 0.38 0.31
C LEU A 19 26.84 1.53 1.27
N MET A 20 26.09 1.60 2.39
CA MET A 20 26.31 2.60 3.44
C MET A 20 27.75 2.60 3.96
N GLU A 21 28.31 1.42 4.26
CA GLU A 21 29.70 1.28 4.74
C GLU A 21 30.73 1.62 3.66
N ALA A 22 30.46 1.23 2.41
CA ALA A 22 31.36 1.47 1.28
C ALA A 22 31.43 2.95 0.88
N THR A 23 30.33 3.69 0.94
CA THR A 23 30.28 5.11 0.57
C THR A 23 30.58 6.04 1.74
N GLY A 24 30.33 5.59 2.97
CA GLY A 24 30.37 6.42 4.18
C GLY A 24 29.17 7.36 4.34
N GLU A 25 28.17 7.29 3.46
CA GLU A 25 26.93 8.08 3.53
C GLU A 25 25.81 7.25 4.20
N LEU A 26 25.40 7.67 5.40
CA LEU A 26 24.39 6.96 6.20
C LEU A 26 23.05 6.79 5.48
N ARG A 27 22.69 7.70 4.57
CA ARG A 27 21.44 7.62 3.81
C ARG A 27 21.44 6.55 2.73
N ASP A 28 22.62 6.04 2.35
CA ASP A 28 22.71 5.01 1.33
C ASP A 28 22.16 3.66 1.81
N ILE A 29 21.91 3.51 3.12
CA ILE A 29 21.13 2.42 3.70
C ILE A 29 19.76 2.23 3.02
N ASN A 30 19.20 3.29 2.43
CA ASN A 30 17.90 3.27 1.74
C ASN A 30 18.01 3.86 0.32
N ARG A 31 19.12 3.60 -0.39
CA ARG A 31 19.35 4.05 -1.77
C ARG A 31 19.95 2.97 -2.69
N HIS A 32 19.68 1.70 -2.39
CA HIS A 32 20.17 0.58 -3.19
C HIS A 32 19.90 0.78 -4.70
N PRO A 33 20.93 0.74 -5.57
CA PRO A 33 20.74 0.82 -7.00
C PRO A 33 20.32 -0.55 -7.55
N TYR A 34 19.06 -0.69 -7.96
CA TYR A 34 18.55 -1.92 -8.54
C TYR A 34 18.95 -2.07 -10.00
N SER A 35 19.51 -3.21 -10.36
CA SER A 35 19.55 -3.69 -11.74
C SER A 35 18.15 -4.11 -12.23
N LEU A 36 17.98 -4.24 -13.55
CA LEU A 36 16.71 -4.72 -14.12
C LEU A 36 16.34 -6.12 -13.60
N ALA A 37 17.32 -7.02 -13.52
CA ALA A 37 17.11 -8.39 -13.04
C ALA A 37 16.68 -8.43 -11.57
N GLU A 38 17.28 -7.59 -10.71
CA GLU A 38 16.86 -7.48 -9.30
C GLU A 38 15.45 -6.89 -9.17
N ALA A 39 15.12 -5.87 -9.99
CA ALA A 39 13.78 -5.31 -10.02
C ALA A 39 12.73 -6.34 -10.46
N GLU A 40 13.00 -7.12 -11.51
CA GLU A 40 12.13 -8.21 -11.96
C GLU A 40 11.92 -9.27 -10.86
N ALA A 41 12.99 -9.65 -10.17
CA ALA A 41 12.91 -10.59 -9.05
C ALA A 41 12.09 -10.01 -7.87
N ALA A 42 12.27 -8.72 -7.55
CA ALA A 42 11.51 -8.04 -6.52
C ALA A 42 10.02 -7.94 -6.86
N LEU A 43 9.67 -7.67 -8.13
CA LEU A 43 8.29 -7.60 -8.59
C LEU A 43 7.52 -8.93 -8.43
N ALA A 44 8.22 -10.07 -8.46
CA ALA A 44 7.64 -11.39 -8.24
C ALA A 44 7.43 -11.72 -6.73
N GLN A 45 7.86 -10.86 -5.81
CA GLN A 45 7.64 -11.09 -4.39
C GLN A 45 6.15 -10.90 -4.05
N PRO A 46 5.53 -11.81 -3.27
CA PRO A 46 4.10 -11.71 -2.93
C PRO A 46 3.71 -10.39 -2.25
N VAL A 47 4.61 -9.79 -1.46
CA VAL A 47 4.37 -8.48 -0.82
C VAL A 47 4.32 -7.34 -1.84
N VAL A 48 5.15 -7.38 -2.87
CA VAL A 48 5.19 -6.37 -3.93
C VAL A 48 3.97 -6.51 -4.84
N GLU A 49 3.56 -7.74 -5.18
CA GLU A 49 2.32 -7.98 -5.93
C GLU A 49 1.08 -7.42 -5.20
N ARG A 50 1.00 -7.64 -3.89
CA ARG A 50 -0.07 -7.08 -3.04
C ARG A 50 -0.04 -5.55 -3.00
N LEU A 51 1.16 -4.96 -2.87
CA LEU A 51 1.32 -3.50 -2.91
C LEU A 51 0.87 -2.92 -4.26
N LEU A 52 1.25 -3.53 -5.38
CA LEU A 52 0.84 -3.11 -6.72
C LEU A 52 -0.68 -3.20 -6.91
N ALA A 53 -1.32 -4.24 -6.37
CA ALA A 53 -2.78 -4.36 -6.39
C ALA A 53 -3.45 -3.23 -5.60
N LEU A 54 -2.93 -2.87 -4.43
CA LEU A 54 -3.40 -1.73 -3.65
C LEU A 54 -3.19 -0.39 -4.35
N MET A 55 -2.05 -0.20 -5.02
CA MET A 55 -1.77 1.00 -5.80
C MET A 55 -2.76 1.15 -6.96
N ARG A 56 -3.05 0.04 -7.68
CA ARG A 56 -4.08 0.04 -8.74
C ARG A 56 -5.43 0.42 -8.18
N LEU A 57 -5.89 -0.25 -7.11
CA LEU A 57 -7.14 0.10 -6.43
C LEU A 57 -7.21 1.59 -6.08
N ARG A 58 -6.18 2.10 -5.40
CA ARG A 58 -6.12 3.50 -4.97
C ARG A 58 -6.16 4.48 -6.15
N SER A 59 -5.64 4.07 -7.31
CA SER A 59 -5.54 4.93 -8.50
C SER A 59 -6.78 4.86 -9.39
N THR A 60 -7.60 3.82 -9.28
CA THR A 60 -8.72 3.59 -10.21
C THR A 60 -10.10 3.63 -9.56
N HIS A 61 -10.19 3.41 -8.24
CA HIS A 61 -11.50 3.30 -7.59
C HIS A 61 -12.13 4.69 -7.33
N PRO A 62 -13.36 4.97 -7.81
CA PRO A 62 -13.97 6.31 -7.73
C PRO A 62 -14.19 6.83 -6.31
N ALA A 63 -14.37 5.95 -5.33
CA ALA A 63 -14.56 6.35 -3.93
C ALA A 63 -13.46 7.30 -3.42
N PHE A 64 -12.22 7.17 -3.90
CA PHE A 64 -11.10 7.99 -3.43
C PHE A 64 -11.13 9.46 -3.92
N ASP A 65 -12.05 9.80 -4.83
CA ASP A 65 -12.35 11.19 -5.24
C ASP A 65 -13.49 11.82 -4.42
N GLY A 66 -14.07 11.07 -3.48
CA GLY A 66 -15.16 11.51 -2.63
C GLY A 66 -14.74 11.89 -1.20
N ASP A 67 -15.70 11.78 -0.29
CA ASP A 67 -15.54 12.19 1.10
C ASP A 67 -14.84 11.11 1.91
N PHE A 68 -13.87 11.53 2.71
CA PHE A 68 -13.16 10.68 3.66
C PHE A 68 -13.79 10.75 5.05
N ALA A 69 -13.86 9.61 5.73
CA ALA A 69 -14.21 9.53 7.14
C ALA A 69 -13.25 8.60 7.90
N LEU A 70 -12.84 9.03 9.09
CA LEU A 70 -12.32 8.12 10.11
C LEU A 70 -13.52 7.50 10.83
N GLU A 71 -13.79 6.22 10.59
CA GLU A 71 -14.96 5.53 11.17
C GLU A 71 -14.73 5.15 12.63
N TYR A 72 -13.55 4.59 12.92
CA TYR A 72 -13.17 4.13 14.25
C TYR A 72 -11.66 4.11 14.43
N ALA A 73 -11.16 4.44 15.62
CA ALA A 73 -9.76 4.26 15.96
C ALA A 73 -9.58 4.00 17.46
N ASN A 74 -8.66 3.10 17.80
CA ASN A 74 -8.16 2.86 19.16
C ASN A 74 -6.68 2.44 19.10
N ASP A 75 -6.09 2.10 20.25
CA ASP A 75 -4.68 1.69 20.39
C ASP A 75 -4.25 0.51 19.51
N THR A 76 -5.19 -0.21 18.94
CA THR A 76 -4.98 -1.48 18.25
C THR A 76 -5.69 -1.61 16.91
N CYS A 77 -6.43 -0.59 16.49
CA CYS A 77 -7.31 -0.69 15.34
C CYS A 77 -7.57 0.69 14.74
N VAL A 78 -7.59 0.75 13.41
CA VAL A 78 -7.99 1.95 12.64
C VAL A 78 -8.92 1.51 11.51
N ALA A 79 -10.11 2.10 11.45
CA ALA A 79 -11.07 1.93 10.38
C ALA A 79 -11.31 3.27 9.68
N MET A 80 -11.15 3.28 8.37
CA MET A 80 -11.31 4.47 7.53
C MET A 80 -12.16 4.14 6.32
N GLY A 81 -12.89 5.12 5.81
CA GLY A 81 -13.76 4.97 4.66
C GLY A 81 -13.69 6.16 3.70
N TRP A 82 -13.98 5.88 2.43
CA TRP A 82 -14.17 6.84 1.36
C TRP A 82 -15.51 6.58 0.68
N VAL A 83 -16.27 7.62 0.39
CA VAL A 83 -17.58 7.51 -0.30
C VAL A 83 -17.70 8.58 -1.38
N ALA A 84 -18.02 8.16 -2.61
CA ALA A 84 -18.33 9.03 -3.73
C ALA A 84 -19.65 8.56 -4.39
N GLY A 85 -20.77 9.20 -4.04
CA GLY A 85 -22.10 8.77 -4.50
C GLY A 85 -22.42 7.35 -4.00
N GLU A 86 -22.65 6.43 -4.93
CA GLU A 86 -22.91 5.01 -4.63
C GLU A 86 -21.62 4.18 -4.44
N GLN A 87 -20.45 4.76 -4.69
CA GLN A 87 -19.17 4.07 -4.59
C GLN A 87 -18.56 4.23 -3.20
N SER A 88 -18.13 3.12 -2.60
CA SER A 88 -17.52 3.08 -1.27
C SER A 88 -16.20 2.31 -1.32
N CYS A 89 -15.23 2.71 -0.49
CA CYS A 89 -14.16 1.81 -0.11
C CYS A 89 -13.77 2.05 1.34
N LYS A 90 -13.58 0.95 2.09
CA LYS A 90 -13.27 0.93 3.51
C LYS A 90 -12.04 0.09 3.77
N VAL A 91 -11.25 0.50 4.75
CA VAL A 91 -10.09 -0.24 5.23
C VAL A 91 -10.18 -0.39 6.74
N LEU A 92 -9.92 -1.60 7.20
CA LEU A 92 -9.76 -1.94 8.61
C LEU A 92 -8.33 -2.45 8.82
N VAL A 93 -7.54 -1.72 9.61
CA VAL A 93 -6.19 -2.11 10.01
C VAL A 93 -6.24 -2.57 11.46
N ASP A 94 -5.94 -3.85 11.70
CA ASP A 94 -5.79 -4.43 13.03
C ASP A 94 -4.29 -4.55 13.36
N LEU A 95 -3.85 -3.79 14.36
CA LEU A 95 -2.46 -3.73 14.81
C LEU A 95 -2.07 -4.90 15.72
N ARG A 96 -3.04 -5.56 16.38
CA ARG A 96 -2.77 -6.76 17.20
C ARG A 96 -2.38 -7.94 16.30
N PHE A 97 -3.16 -8.14 15.25
CA PHE A 97 -2.96 -9.25 14.32
C PHE A 97 -2.11 -8.88 13.10
N ARG A 98 -1.80 -7.59 12.92
CA ARG A 98 -1.06 -7.05 11.76
C ARG A 98 -1.75 -7.40 10.44
N THR A 99 -3.08 -7.26 10.43
CA THR A 99 -3.92 -7.57 9.28
C THR A 99 -4.63 -6.34 8.77
N THR A 100 -4.73 -6.23 7.46
CA THR A 100 -5.51 -5.19 6.79
C THR A 100 -6.62 -5.84 5.97
N THR A 101 -7.86 -5.45 6.20
CA THR A 101 -9.01 -5.87 5.40
C THR A 101 -9.52 -4.68 4.62
N VAL A 102 -9.75 -4.86 3.32
CA VAL A 102 -10.30 -3.85 2.42
C VAL A 102 -11.66 -4.33 1.92
N THR A 103 -12.64 -3.45 1.96
CA THR A 103 -13.99 -3.67 1.43
C THR A 103 -14.31 -2.51 0.49
N CYS A 104 -14.51 -2.76 -0.81
CA CYS A 104 -14.96 -1.71 -1.72
C CYS A 104 -16.15 -2.18 -2.56
N SER A 105 -16.97 -1.24 -3.00
CA SER A 105 -18.01 -1.48 -4.01
C SER A 105 -17.40 -1.83 -5.37
N ASP A 106 -18.12 -2.58 -6.21
CA ASP A 106 -17.74 -2.75 -7.61
C ASP A 106 -18.15 -1.51 -8.42
N PRO A 107 -17.22 -0.80 -9.07
CA PRO A 107 -17.53 0.35 -9.92
C PRO A 107 -18.47 0.03 -11.09
N ALA A 108 -18.52 -1.22 -11.55
CA ALA A 108 -19.37 -1.65 -12.67
C ALA A 108 -20.79 -2.06 -12.25
N GLY A 109 -21.10 -2.03 -10.94
CA GLY A 109 -22.37 -2.51 -10.40
C GLY A 109 -22.34 -4.03 -10.17
N GLY A 110 -21.92 -4.43 -8.96
CA GLY A 110 -21.73 -5.83 -8.59
C GLY A 110 -21.78 -6.14 -7.08
N GLY A 111 -22.18 -5.17 -6.25
CA GLY A 111 -22.13 -5.26 -4.79
C GLY A 111 -20.76 -4.88 -4.22
N GLU A 112 -20.46 -5.28 -2.98
CA GLU A 112 -19.18 -5.03 -2.32
C GLU A 112 -18.29 -6.28 -2.31
N HIS A 113 -16.99 -6.08 -2.51
CA HIS A 113 -15.97 -7.12 -2.41
C HIS A 113 -15.05 -6.86 -1.22
N THR A 114 -14.81 -7.90 -0.40
CA THR A 114 -13.95 -7.82 0.79
C THR A 114 -12.80 -8.81 0.69
N TRP A 115 -11.58 -8.36 0.98
CA TRP A 115 -10.39 -9.21 0.98
C TRP A 115 -9.36 -8.74 2.02
N ARG A 116 -8.42 -9.64 2.34
CA ARG A 116 -7.23 -9.29 3.12
C ARG A 116 -6.15 -8.78 2.18
N ALA A 117 -5.78 -7.52 2.38
CA ALA A 117 -4.74 -6.84 1.62
C ALA A 117 -3.35 -7.26 2.07
#